data_AF-A0A4Q0Z1Q1-F1
#
_entry.id   AF-A0A4Q0Z1Q1-F1
#
_cell.length_a   1.000
_cell.length_b   1.000
_cell.length_c   1.000
_cell.angle_alpha   90.00
_cell.angle_beta   90.00
_cell.angle_gamma   90.00
#
_symmetry.space_group_name_H-M   'P 1'
#
loop_
_entity.id
_entity.type
_entity.pdbx_description
1 polymer ?
#
loop_
_entity_poly.entity_id
_entity_poly.type
_entity_poly.pdbx_seq_one_letter_code
_entity_poly.pdbx_strand_id
1 'polypeptide(L)'
;MKRTLLIFLLVFIAMQFIQTEKVNSETNPELEMKTPPEITTIFKSACYDCHTNSTTWPWYSYVAPFSWIIDSHVTNGRKALNFSIWETYSEEKKEEKMKAIFRTAYASMPLASYIKAHDDANLTREQRTFIREWTGVKK
;
A
#
# COMPACT_ATOMS: atom_id res chain seq x y z
N MET A 1 -23.82 3.67 31.89
CA MET A 1 -22.93 4.68 31.25
C MET A 1 -21.51 4.63 31.79
N LYS A 2 -21.23 5.00 33.06
CA LYS A 2 -19.84 4.98 33.62
C LYS A 2 -19.17 3.60 33.55
N ARG A 3 -19.87 2.53 33.92
CA ARG A 3 -19.36 1.14 33.85
C ARG A 3 -19.07 0.69 32.41
N THR A 4 -19.93 1.05 31.46
CA THR A 4 -19.76 0.73 30.04
C THR A 4 -18.52 1.39 29.44
N LEU A 5 -18.29 2.68 29.74
CA LEU A 5 -17.12 3.42 29.27
C LEU A 5 -15.82 2.85 29.87
N LEU A 6 -15.84 2.44 31.15
CA LEU A 6 -14.72 1.76 31.78
C LEU A 6 -14.40 0.42 31.11
N ILE A 7 -15.42 -0.37 30.74
CA ILE A 7 -15.22 -1.65 30.03
C ILE A 7 -14.54 -1.38 28.67
N PHE A 8 -15.04 -0.43 27.88
CA PHE A 8 -14.42 -0.10 26.60
C PHE A 8 -12.99 0.41 26.74
N LEU A 9 -12.71 1.22 27.76
CA LEU A 9 -11.36 1.70 28.05
C LEU A 9 -10.41 0.55 28.42
N LEU A 10 -10.84 -0.38 29.27
CA LEU A 10 -10.04 -1.54 29.65
C LEU A 10 -9.76 -2.44 28.45
N VAL A 11 -10.76 -2.69 27.60
CA VAL A 11 -10.58 -3.43 26.35
C VAL A 11 -9.61 -2.70 25.42
N PHE A 12 -9.75 -1.38 25.26
CA PHE A 12 -8.84 -0.57 24.44
C PHE A 12 -7.38 -0.66 24.92
N ILE A 13 -7.15 -0.54 26.23
CA ILE A 13 -5.83 -0.69 26.84
C ILE A 13 -5.29 -2.10 26.62
N ALA A 14 -6.13 -3.13 26.84
CA ALA A 14 -5.74 -4.52 26.61
C ALA A 14 -5.33 -4.78 25.15
N MET A 15 -6.04 -4.19 24.19
CA MET A 15 -5.67 -4.30 22.76
C MET A 15 -4.29 -3.71 22.45
N GLN A 16 -3.86 -2.64 23.15
CA GLN A 16 -2.56 -2.02 22.87
C GLN A 16 -1.35 -2.91 23.19
N PHE A 17 -1.53 -3.97 23.99
CA PHE A 17 -0.46 -4.95 24.29
C PHE A 17 -0.18 -5.90 23.12
N ILE A 18 -1.06 -5.97 22.12
CA ILE A 18 -0.82 -6.72 20.89
C ILE A 18 -0.26 -5.73 19.87
N GLN A 19 1.06 -5.68 19.74
CA GLN A 19 1.74 -4.81 18.79
C GLN A 19 2.19 -5.58 17.56
N THR A 20 2.20 -4.90 16.42
CA THR A 20 2.72 -5.41 15.15
C THR A 20 4.06 -4.76 14.84
N GLU A 21 5.00 -5.53 14.29
CA GLU A 21 6.33 -5.02 13.94
C GLU A 21 6.30 -4.21 12.64
N LYS A 22 6.76 -2.95 12.69
CA LYS A 22 6.81 -2.05 11.53
C LYS A 22 8.18 -2.13 10.87
N VAL A 23 8.34 -3.10 9.97
CA VAL A 23 9.63 -3.39 9.33
C VAL A 23 9.70 -2.78 7.94
N ASN A 24 10.72 -1.96 7.74
CA ASN A 24 11.21 -1.59 6.42
C ASN A 24 12.45 -2.43 6.13
N SER A 25 12.35 -3.29 5.12
CA SER A 25 13.47 -4.12 4.69
C SER A 25 14.47 -3.27 3.89
N GLU A 26 15.70 -3.75 3.77
CA GLU A 26 16.70 -3.10 2.92
C GLU A 26 16.18 -2.95 1.48
N THR A 27 16.46 -1.79 0.89
CA THR A 27 16.14 -1.45 -0.49
C THR A 27 17.41 -1.33 -1.29
N ASN A 28 17.46 -1.97 -2.46
CA ASN A 28 18.48 -1.72 -3.47
C ASN A 28 17.82 -0.95 -4.63
N PRO A 29 18.21 0.32 -4.88
CA PRO A 29 17.66 1.11 -5.98
C PRO A 29 17.77 0.45 -7.36
N GLU A 30 18.75 -0.43 -7.57
CA GLU A 30 18.87 -1.17 -8.84
C GLU A 30 17.81 -2.25 -9.03
N LEU A 31 17.18 -2.71 -7.95
CA LEU A 31 16.10 -3.69 -8.01
C LEU A 31 14.71 -3.04 -8.10
N GLU A 32 14.62 -1.73 -7.87
CA GLU A 32 13.36 -1.00 -7.90
C GLU A 32 12.83 -0.85 -9.34
N MET A 33 11.52 -0.92 -9.49
CA MET A 33 10.85 -0.70 -10.76
C MET A 33 11.19 0.69 -11.33
N LYS A 34 11.78 0.71 -12.52
CA LYS A 34 12.06 1.95 -13.25
C LYS A 34 10.83 2.35 -14.07
N THR A 35 10.32 3.56 -13.86
CA THR A 35 9.15 4.09 -14.57
C THR A 35 9.39 5.53 -15.03
N PRO A 36 8.63 6.07 -16.01
CA PRO A 36 8.67 7.49 -16.34
C PRO A 36 8.43 8.38 -15.11
N PRO A 37 8.99 9.61 -15.07
CA PRO A 37 8.85 10.51 -13.93
C PRO A 37 7.40 10.75 -13.47
N GLU A 38 6.48 10.84 -14.42
CA GLU A 38 5.05 11.08 -14.16
C GLU A 38 4.40 9.86 -13.47
N ILE A 39 4.73 8.64 -13.90
CA ILE A 39 4.24 7.41 -13.25
C ILE A 39 4.85 7.27 -11.86
N THR A 40 6.15 7.57 -11.72
CA THR A 40 6.86 7.52 -10.43
C THR A 40 6.17 8.45 -9.42
N THR A 41 5.82 9.67 -9.84
CA THR A 41 5.12 10.65 -9.00
C THR A 41 3.78 10.09 -8.49
N ILE A 42 2.99 9.48 -9.38
CA ILE A 42 1.69 8.91 -9.02
C ILE A 42 1.85 7.73 -8.05
N PHE A 43 2.79 6.82 -8.31
CA PHE A 43 2.99 5.66 -7.45
C PHE A 43 3.52 6.05 -6.06
N LYS A 44 4.37 7.08 -5.98
CA LYS A 44 4.85 7.60 -4.69
C LYS A 44 3.72 8.13 -3.81
N SER A 45 2.73 8.85 -4.38
CA SER A 45 1.61 9.36 -3.57
C SER A 45 0.56 8.30 -3.25
N ALA A 46 0.33 7.35 -4.16
CA ALA A 46 -0.85 6.49 -4.08
C ALA A 46 -0.58 5.00 -3.78
N CYS A 47 0.67 4.54 -3.91
CA CYS A 47 0.98 3.11 -3.91
C CYS A 47 2.16 2.73 -3.00
N TYR A 48 3.18 3.59 -2.89
CA TYR A 48 4.47 3.22 -2.31
C TYR A 48 4.39 2.82 -0.84
N ASP A 49 3.50 3.44 -0.07
CA ASP A 49 3.34 3.13 1.35
C ASP A 49 2.95 1.66 1.60
N CYS A 50 2.25 1.00 0.67
CA CYS A 50 1.89 -0.42 0.80
C CYS A 50 2.69 -1.36 -0.10
N HIS A 51 3.30 -0.85 -1.17
CA HIS A 51 3.91 -1.65 -2.24
C HIS A 51 5.42 -1.46 -2.38
N THR A 52 6.10 -0.94 -1.36
CA THR A 52 7.58 -0.86 -1.32
C THR A 52 8.11 -1.40 -0.01
N ASN A 53 9.40 -1.70 0.04
CA ASN A 53 10.09 -2.01 1.31
C ASN A 53 10.25 -0.78 2.22
N SER A 54 10.10 0.44 1.69
CA SER A 54 10.24 1.70 2.43
C SER A 54 8.87 2.32 2.72
N THR A 55 8.08 1.65 3.56
CA THR A 55 6.76 2.17 3.96
C THR A 55 6.91 3.37 4.89
N THR A 56 6.17 4.44 4.59
CA THR A 56 5.95 5.53 5.55
C THR A 56 4.90 5.08 6.56
N TRP A 57 5.30 4.82 7.79
CA TRP A 57 4.38 4.36 8.84
C TRP A 57 3.74 5.56 9.55
N PRO A 58 2.43 5.83 9.35
CA PRO A 58 1.77 6.95 10.03
C PRO A 58 1.64 6.65 11.53
N TRP A 59 1.50 7.68 12.37
CA TRP A 59 1.44 7.52 13.83
C TRP A 59 0.31 6.57 14.29
N TYR A 60 -0.82 6.56 13.59
CA TYR A 60 -1.95 5.67 13.93
C TYR A 60 -1.68 4.20 13.57
N SER A 61 -0.62 3.89 12.83
CA SER A 61 -0.15 2.52 12.61
C SER A 61 0.48 1.89 13.86
N TYR A 62 0.64 2.65 14.93
CA TYR A 62 1.12 2.17 16.24
C TYR A 62 0.00 2.02 17.27
N VAL A 63 -1.25 2.33 16.91
CA VAL A 63 -2.42 2.28 17.82
C VAL A 63 -3.36 1.16 17.40
N ALA A 64 -3.67 0.23 18.31
CA ALA A 64 -4.63 -0.83 18.02
C ALA A 64 -6.08 -0.29 18.01
N PRO A 65 -6.96 -0.84 17.14
CA PRO A 65 -6.73 -1.97 16.22
C PRO A 65 -6.16 -1.56 14.85
N PHE A 66 -5.95 -0.26 14.60
CA PHE A 66 -5.48 0.24 13.31
C PHE A 66 -4.09 -0.29 12.94
N SER A 67 -3.21 -0.44 13.93
CA SER A 67 -1.90 -1.05 13.76
C SER A 67 -1.95 -2.40 13.06
N TRP A 68 -2.91 -3.26 13.43
CA TRP A 68 -3.10 -4.61 12.85
C TRP A 68 -3.61 -4.55 11.42
N ILE A 69 -4.56 -3.66 11.14
CA ILE A 69 -5.15 -3.51 9.81
C ILE A 69 -4.09 -3.01 8.83
N ILE A 70 -3.34 -1.98 9.22
CA ILE A 70 -2.31 -1.38 8.37
C ILE A 70 -1.16 -2.35 8.16
N ASP A 71 -0.76 -3.08 9.20
CA ASP A 71 0.23 -4.15 9.07
C ASP A 71 -0.16 -5.19 8.01
N SER A 72 -1.40 -5.65 8.08
CA SER A 72 -1.97 -6.61 7.16
C SER A 72 -2.00 -6.06 5.74
N HIS A 73 -2.41 -4.80 5.56
CA HIS A 73 -2.44 -4.15 4.24
C HIS A 73 -1.04 -4.02 3.63
N VAL A 74 -0.04 -3.56 4.39
CA VAL A 74 1.34 -3.43 3.90
C VAL A 74 1.94 -4.80 3.58
N THR A 75 1.77 -5.77 4.49
CA THR A 75 2.27 -7.14 4.29
C THR A 75 1.65 -7.80 3.07
N ASN A 76 0.32 -7.73 2.91
CA ASN A 76 -0.36 -8.32 1.77
C ASN A 76 -0.13 -7.52 0.48
N GLY A 77 0.00 -6.20 0.57
CA GLY A 77 0.36 -5.31 -0.53
C GLY A 77 1.70 -5.71 -1.15
N ARG A 78 2.76 -5.77 -0.33
CA ARG A 78 4.11 -6.21 -0.74
C ARG A 78 4.12 -7.63 -1.31
N LYS A 79 3.35 -8.56 -0.74
CA LYS A 79 3.21 -9.92 -1.29
C LYS A 79 2.55 -9.93 -2.67
N ALA A 80 1.53 -9.10 -2.88
CA ALA A 80 0.83 -9.01 -4.14
C ALA A 80 1.68 -8.32 -5.22
N LEU A 81 2.38 -7.25 -4.86
CA LEU A 81 3.28 -6.46 -5.70
C LEU A 81 4.24 -5.66 -4.80
N ASN A 82 5.54 -5.72 -5.06
CA ASN A 82 6.53 -4.90 -4.39
C ASN A 82 7.47 -4.25 -5.42
N PHE A 83 7.38 -2.93 -5.55
CA PHE A 83 8.16 -2.15 -6.50
C PHE A 83 9.66 -2.18 -6.17
N SER A 84 10.05 -2.29 -4.89
CA SER A 84 11.46 -2.26 -4.46
C SER A 84 12.27 -3.51 -4.86
N ILE A 85 11.60 -4.58 -5.28
CA ILE A 85 12.23 -5.86 -5.66
C ILE A 85 11.84 -6.27 -7.08
N TRP A 86 11.34 -5.33 -7.89
CA TRP A 86 10.82 -5.59 -9.23
C TRP A 86 11.76 -6.42 -10.11
N GLU A 87 13.05 -6.11 -10.11
CA GLU A 87 14.03 -6.85 -10.93
C GLU A 87 14.36 -8.25 -10.40
N THR A 88 13.85 -8.63 -9.23
CA THR A 88 13.95 -10.02 -8.72
C THR A 88 12.81 -10.91 -9.22
N TYR A 89 11.74 -10.34 -9.78
CA TYR A 89 10.66 -11.11 -10.35
C TYR A 89 11.08 -11.74 -11.69
N SER A 90 10.61 -12.97 -11.94
CA SER A 90 10.68 -13.57 -13.28
C SER A 90 9.86 -12.75 -14.27
N GLU A 91 10.19 -12.83 -15.56
CA GLU A 91 9.46 -12.10 -16.61
C GLU A 91 7.96 -12.45 -16.63
N GLU A 92 7.59 -13.72 -16.40
CA GLU A 92 6.20 -14.15 -16.23
C GLU A 92 5.50 -13.42 -15.07
N LYS A 93 6.17 -13.31 -13.91
CA LYS A 93 5.63 -12.58 -12.76
C LYS A 93 5.50 -11.09 -13.06
N LYS A 94 6.51 -10.49 -13.71
CA LYS A 94 6.43 -9.08 -14.13
C LYS A 94 5.20 -8.86 -15.02
N GLU A 95 4.96 -9.73 -16.00
CA GLU A 95 3.77 -9.66 -16.86
C GLU A 95 2.46 -9.79 -16.05
N GLU A 96 2.38 -10.77 -15.14
CA GLU A 96 1.23 -10.94 -14.24
C GLU A 96 0.97 -9.68 -13.41
N LYS A 97 2.03 -9.08 -12.85
CA LYS A 97 1.94 -7.85 -12.05
C LYS A 97 1.54 -6.64 -12.88
N MET A 98 2.05 -6.49 -14.11
CA MET A 98 1.61 -5.44 -15.03
C MET A 98 0.11 -5.55 -15.34
N LYS A 99 -0.39 -6.77 -15.60
CA LYS A 99 -1.83 -7.03 -15.76
C LYS A 99 -2.61 -6.70 -14.48
N ALA A 100 -2.06 -7.00 -13.31
CA ALA A 100 -2.68 -6.65 -12.05
C ALA A 100 -2.78 -5.12 -11.87
N ILE A 101 -1.70 -4.37 -12.06
CA ILE A 101 -1.68 -2.89 -12.01
C ILE A 101 -2.72 -2.32 -12.97
N PHE A 102 -2.76 -2.79 -14.21
CA PHE A 102 -3.73 -2.35 -15.21
C PHE A 102 -5.18 -2.54 -14.75
N ARG A 103 -5.51 -3.71 -14.20
CA ARG A 103 -6.87 -4.04 -13.75
C ARG A 103 -7.26 -3.24 -12.50
N THR A 104 -6.36 -3.13 -11.53
CA THR A 104 -6.68 -2.54 -10.23
C THR A 104 -6.72 -1.02 -10.26
N ALA A 105 -6.00 -0.36 -11.18
CA ALA A 105 -5.97 1.10 -11.31
C ALA A 105 -7.36 1.76 -11.45
N TYR A 106 -8.36 1.05 -11.98
CA TYR A 106 -9.76 1.52 -12.06
C TYR A 106 -10.74 0.74 -11.18
N ALA A 107 -10.23 -0.21 -10.39
CA ALA A 107 -11.05 -1.10 -9.59
C ALA A 107 -10.70 -0.94 -8.11
N SER A 108 -9.84 -1.81 -7.60
CA SER A 108 -9.59 -1.94 -6.16
C SER A 108 -8.48 -1.05 -5.61
N MET A 109 -7.68 -0.40 -6.47
CA MET A 109 -6.55 0.42 -6.03
C MET A 109 -6.66 1.89 -6.45
N PRO A 110 -6.24 2.83 -5.58
CA PRO A 110 -5.91 2.62 -4.16
C PRO A 110 -7.13 2.23 -3.33
N LEU A 111 -6.92 1.58 -2.18
CA LEU A 111 -8.02 1.16 -1.30
C LEU A 111 -8.87 2.38 -0.87
N ALA A 112 -10.19 2.26 -0.91
CA ALA A 112 -11.08 3.35 -0.50
C ALA A 112 -10.86 3.81 0.95
N SER A 113 -10.50 2.88 1.85
CA SER A 113 -10.13 3.22 3.24
C SER A 113 -8.82 3.98 3.34
N TYR A 114 -7.87 3.73 2.44
CA TYR A 114 -6.60 4.43 2.38
C TYR A 114 -6.81 5.87 1.90
N ILE A 115 -7.61 6.04 0.84
CA ILE A 115 -7.97 7.36 0.27
C ILE A 115 -8.64 8.26 1.32
N LYS A 116 -9.52 7.71 2.17
CA LYS A 116 -10.17 8.49 3.25
C LYS A 116 -9.20 9.12 4.26
N ALA A 117 -7.98 8.59 4.37
CA ALA A 117 -6.93 9.10 5.25
C ALA A 117 -5.81 9.83 4.48
N HIS A 118 -5.76 9.68 3.16
CA HIS A 118 -4.72 10.20 2.26
C HIS A 118 -5.40 10.73 0.99
N ASP A 119 -5.89 11.96 1.04
CA ASP A 119 -6.61 12.56 -0.08
C ASP A 119 -5.74 12.68 -1.34
N ASP A 120 -4.42 12.81 -1.17
CA ASP A 120 -3.41 12.84 -2.23
C ASP A 120 -3.26 11.50 -2.98
N ALA A 121 -3.71 10.41 -2.38
CA ALA A 121 -3.79 9.10 -3.03
C ALA A 121 -5.02 8.95 -3.93
N ASN A 122 -5.96 9.91 -3.92
CA ASN A 122 -7.17 9.80 -4.74
C ASN A 122 -6.87 10.08 -6.22
N LEU A 123 -6.53 9.01 -6.96
CA LEU A 123 -6.18 9.12 -8.36
C LEU A 123 -7.33 9.68 -9.22
N THR A 124 -7.03 10.71 -10.01
CA THR A 124 -7.96 11.24 -11.02
C THR A 124 -8.17 10.22 -12.15
N ARG A 125 -9.21 10.43 -12.95
CA ARG A 125 -9.49 9.59 -14.13
C ARG A 125 -8.30 9.60 -15.10
N GLU A 126 -7.69 10.75 -15.30
CA GLU A 126 -6.53 10.95 -16.18
C GLU A 126 -5.33 10.15 -15.68
N GLN A 127 -5.01 10.25 -14.38
CA GLN A 127 -3.93 9.46 -13.76
C GLN A 127 -4.18 7.95 -13.89
N ARG A 128 -5.41 7.49 -13.66
CA ARG A 128 -5.78 6.07 -13.80
C ARG A 128 -5.65 5.59 -15.24
N THR A 129 -6.04 6.40 -16.22
CA THR A 129 -5.86 6.10 -17.65
C THR A 129 -4.38 6.03 -17.99
N PHE A 130 -3.60 7.00 -17.53
CA PHE A 130 -2.18 7.09 -17.79
C PHE A 130 -1.41 5.87 -17.24
N ILE A 131 -1.72 5.42 -16.02
CA ILE A 131 -1.18 4.15 -15.47
C ILE A 131 -1.47 2.99 -16.42
N ARG A 132 -2.73 2.84 -16.87
CA ARG A 132 -3.14 1.72 -17.73
C ARG A 132 -2.42 1.74 -19.07
N GLU A 133 -2.35 2.89 -19.72
CA GLU A 133 -1.67 3.03 -21.01
C GLU A 133 -0.18 2.71 -20.87
N TRP A 134 0.46 3.23 -19.82
CA TRP A 134 1.86 2.95 -19.53
C TRP A 134 2.14 1.46 -19.32
N THR A 135 1.19 0.68 -18.78
CA THR A 135 1.43 -0.76 -18.60
C THR A 135 1.62 -1.54 -19.91
N GLY A 136 1.19 -0.98 -21.05
CA GLY A 136 1.25 -1.65 -22.35
C GLY A 136 0.33 -2.88 -22.48
N VAL A 137 -0.47 -3.20 -21.47
CA VAL A 137 -1.40 -4.33 -21.47
C VAL A 137 -2.54 -4.02 -22.45
N LYS A 138 -2.62 -4.81 -23.53
CA LYS A 138 -3.71 -4.71 -24.51
C LYS A 138 -5.02 -5.19 -23.87
N LYS A 139 -6.11 -4.46 -24.13
CA LYS A 139 -7.47 -4.80 -23.69
C LYS A 139 -7.94 -6.10 -24.31
#